data_AF-A0A552PKT9-F1
#
_entry.id   AF-A0A552PKT9-F1
#
_cell.length_a   1.000
_cell.length_b   1.000
_cell.length_c   1.000
_cell.angle_alpha   90.00
_cell.angle_beta   90.00
_cell.angle_gamma   90.00
#
_symmetry.space_group_name_H-M   'P 1'
#
loop_
_entity.id
_entity.type
_entity.pdbx_description
1 polymer ?
#
loop_
_entity_poly.entity_id
_entity_poly.type
_entity_poly.pdbx_seq_one_letter_code
_entity_poly.pdbx_strand_id
1 'polypeptide(L)'
;MLLNSQHKIGIFLSCLATTTALNMPIASANPLDFRLHNHTRYTIVRIQVSDSRNTNWGPNLIQGNPLRPGEDTNINFNGPVNWCLFDIKAVFSDGDYGEKYEVNLCQITDFYFNP
;
A
#
# COMPACT_ATOMS: atom_id res chain seq x y z
N MET A 1 33.93 -57.63 42.76
CA MET A 1 33.21 -57.87 44.02
C MET A 1 32.91 -56.51 44.63
N LEU A 2 31.62 -56.10 44.63
CA LEU A 2 30.90 -55.20 45.58
C LEU A 2 31.53 -53.82 45.90
N LEU A 3 30.85 -52.67 46.02
CA LEU A 3 29.48 -52.16 45.91
C LEU A 3 29.60 -50.62 46.12
N ASN A 4 28.50 -49.86 45.97
CA ASN A 4 28.12 -48.67 46.78
C ASN A 4 28.19 -47.31 46.04
N SER A 5 27.12 -46.71 45.50
CA SER A 5 25.81 -46.25 46.03
C SER A 5 25.81 -44.81 46.60
N GLN A 6 24.92 -44.00 45.99
CA GLN A 6 24.29 -42.72 46.39
C GLN A 6 25.02 -41.37 46.35
N HIS A 7 24.36 -40.41 45.68
CA HIS A 7 24.15 -38.98 46.00
C HIS A 7 24.22 -38.13 44.71
N LYS A 8 23.25 -37.30 44.30
CA LYS A 8 22.00 -36.76 44.85
C LYS A 8 21.12 -36.40 43.64
N ILE A 9 19.84 -36.76 43.67
CA ILE A 9 18.84 -36.24 42.71
C ILE A 9 18.63 -34.77 43.03
N GLY A 10 19.33 -33.89 42.31
CA GLY A 10 19.07 -32.45 42.32
C GLY A 10 17.90 -32.16 41.39
N ILE A 11 16.72 -31.95 41.95
CA ILE A 11 15.56 -31.43 41.23
C ILE A 11 15.91 -29.99 40.82
N PHE A 12 16.44 -29.82 39.60
CA PHE A 12 16.53 -28.51 38.98
C PHE A 12 15.13 -28.13 38.52
N LEU A 13 14.46 -27.30 39.31
CA LEU A 13 13.21 -26.65 38.95
C LEU A 13 13.52 -25.66 37.80
N SER A 14 13.53 -26.17 36.56
CA SER A 14 13.73 -25.35 35.37
C SER A 14 12.46 -24.52 35.18
N CYS A 15 12.54 -23.23 35.51
CA CYS A 15 11.53 -22.25 35.16
C CYS A 15 11.52 -22.14 33.62
N LEU A 16 10.56 -22.78 32.96
CA LEU A 16 10.30 -22.57 31.53
C LEU A 16 9.83 -21.13 31.36
N ALA A 17 10.74 -20.23 31.02
CA ALA A 17 10.38 -18.94 30.47
C ALA A 17 9.78 -19.18 29.08
N THR A 18 8.46 -19.25 28.98
CA THR A 18 7.73 -19.28 27.71
C THR A 18 7.89 -17.93 27.02
N THR A 19 8.88 -17.82 26.14
CA THR A 19 9.00 -16.69 25.22
C THR A 19 7.92 -16.80 24.15
N THR A 20 6.82 -16.08 24.34
CA THR A 20 5.83 -15.86 23.28
C THR A 20 6.46 -14.96 22.21
N ALA A 21 6.88 -15.55 21.09
CA ALA A 21 7.30 -14.78 19.92
C ALA A 21 6.08 -14.00 19.40
N LEU A 22 6.14 -12.67 19.47
CA LEU A 22 5.16 -11.81 18.84
C LEU A 22 5.44 -11.81 17.32
N ASN A 23 4.70 -12.63 16.56
CA ASN A 23 4.68 -12.54 15.11
C ASN A 23 3.92 -11.27 14.71
N MET A 24 4.63 -10.14 14.60
CA MET A 24 4.05 -8.94 14.00
C MET A 24 3.95 -9.13 12.48
N PRO A 25 2.78 -8.94 11.86
CA PRO A 25 2.68 -8.92 10.41
C PRO A 25 3.49 -7.74 9.89
N ILE A 26 4.43 -8.01 8.98
CA ILE A 26 5.11 -6.97 8.22
C ILE A 26 4.11 -6.51 7.16
N ALA A 27 3.51 -5.34 7.35
CA ALA A 27 2.73 -4.70 6.31
C ALA A 27 3.68 -4.34 5.16
N SER A 28 3.51 -4.96 3.99
CA SER A 28 4.18 -4.53 2.76
C SER A 28 3.24 -3.59 2.02
N ALA A 29 3.73 -2.39 1.70
CA ALA A 29 3.03 -1.50 0.78
C ALA A 29 3.01 -2.14 -0.61
N ASN A 30 1.89 -2.05 -1.32
CA ASN A 30 1.83 -2.54 -2.70
C ASN A 30 2.73 -1.63 -3.56
N PRO A 31 3.62 -2.20 -4.40
CA PRO A 31 4.56 -1.40 -5.22
C PRO A 31 3.87 -0.47 -6.22
N LEU A 32 2.56 -0.61 -6.42
CA LEU A 32 1.75 0.26 -7.27
C LEU A 32 0.99 1.35 -6.50
N ASP A 33 1.07 1.36 -5.16
CA ASP A 33 0.48 2.42 -4.35
C ASP A 33 1.30 3.70 -4.51
N PHE A 34 0.61 4.83 -4.64
CA PHE A 34 1.24 6.13 -4.78
C PHE A 34 0.45 7.20 -4.04
N ARG A 35 1.11 8.31 -3.72
CA ARG A 35 0.49 9.49 -3.14
C ARG A 35 0.11 10.45 -4.24
N LEU A 36 -1.18 10.73 -4.35
CA LEU A 36 -1.72 11.68 -5.30
C LEU A 36 -1.70 13.08 -4.69
N HIS A 37 -1.14 14.05 -5.40
CA HIS A 37 -1.14 15.46 -5.05
C HIS A 37 -2.02 16.24 -6.02
N ASN A 38 -3.01 16.97 -5.50
CA ASN A 38 -3.83 17.86 -6.32
C ASN A 38 -3.18 19.25 -6.44
N HIS A 39 -2.34 19.43 -7.46
CA HIS A 39 -1.72 20.72 -7.78
C HIS A 39 -2.54 21.55 -8.79
N THR A 40 -3.80 21.17 -9.02
CA THR A 40 -4.73 21.94 -9.84
C THR A 40 -5.45 23.02 -9.02
N ARG A 41 -6.29 23.82 -9.67
CA ARG A 41 -7.18 24.78 -9.00
C ARG A 41 -8.56 24.22 -8.66
N TYR A 42 -8.84 22.96 -9.03
CA TYR A 42 -10.16 22.34 -8.89
C TYR A 42 -10.09 21.14 -7.95
N THR A 43 -11.20 20.85 -7.26
CA THR A 43 -11.30 19.65 -6.43
C THR A 43 -11.36 18.42 -7.33
N ILE A 44 -10.52 17.41 -7.07
CA ILE A 44 -10.62 16.11 -7.73
C ILE A 44 -11.72 15.32 -7.02
N VAL A 45 -12.76 14.96 -7.77
CA VAL A 45 -13.93 14.21 -7.24
C VAL A 45 -13.88 12.73 -7.61
N ARG A 46 -13.04 12.35 -8.58
CA ARG A 46 -12.85 10.96 -8.99
C ARG A 46 -11.42 10.74 -9.49
N ILE A 47 -10.83 9.63 -9.07
CA ILE A 47 -9.56 9.11 -9.59
C ILE A 47 -9.79 7.70 -10.08
N GLN A 48 -9.40 7.44 -11.33
CA GLN A 48 -9.48 6.12 -11.95
C GLN A 48 -8.10 5.75 -12.48
N VAL A 49 -7.72 4.49 -12.32
CA VAL A 49 -6.47 3.94 -12.82
C VAL A 49 -6.78 2.71 -13.67
N SER A 50 -6.13 2.57 -14.82
CA SER A 50 -6.27 1.41 -15.72
C SER A 50 -4.91 0.98 -16.26
N ASP A 51 -4.76 -0.31 -16.55
CA ASP A 51 -3.62 -0.81 -17.34
C ASP A 51 -3.58 -0.05 -18.67
N SER A 52 -2.42 0.47 -19.08
CA SER A 52 -2.29 1.29 -20.30
C SER A 52 -2.65 0.53 -21.59
N ARG A 53 -2.81 -0.79 -21.55
CA ARG A 53 -3.30 -1.61 -22.68
C ARG A 53 -4.82 -1.74 -22.71
N ASN A 54 -5.52 -1.25 -21.69
CA ASN A 54 -6.97 -1.33 -21.58
C ASN A 54 -7.59 0.06 -21.78
N THR A 55 -8.57 0.14 -22.67
CA THR A 55 -9.30 1.38 -22.95
C THR A 55 -10.41 1.68 -21.94
N ASN A 56 -10.72 0.74 -21.04
CA ASN A 56 -11.76 0.90 -20.03
C ASN A 56 -11.17 1.38 -18.71
N TRP A 57 -11.70 2.50 -18.21
CA TRP A 57 -11.33 3.05 -16.92
C TRP A 57 -11.83 2.20 -15.75
N GLY A 58 -10.98 2.05 -14.73
CA GLY A 58 -11.31 1.34 -13.49
C GLY A 58 -12.29 2.10 -12.57
N PRO A 59 -12.55 1.58 -11.36
CA PRO A 59 -13.43 2.24 -10.38
C PRO A 59 -12.82 3.54 -9.85
N ASN A 60 -13.65 4.36 -9.20
CA ASN A 60 -13.16 5.52 -8.43
C ASN A 60 -12.38 5.05 -7.19
N LEU A 61 -11.14 5.52 -7.03
CA LEU A 61 -10.25 5.18 -5.93
C LEU A 61 -10.36 6.10 -4.71
N ILE A 62 -11.08 7.23 -4.80
CA ILE A 62 -11.23 8.22 -3.72
C ILE A 62 -12.71 8.44 -3.32
N GLN A 63 -13.52 7.38 -3.34
CA GLN A 63 -14.96 7.49 -3.08
C GLN A 63 -15.25 8.09 -1.69
N GLY A 64 -16.09 9.12 -1.65
CA GLY A 64 -16.48 9.81 -0.41
C GLY A 64 -15.47 10.83 0.10
N ASN A 65 -14.26 10.89 -0.48
CA ASN A 65 -13.17 11.77 -0.06
C ASN A 65 -12.64 12.59 -1.25
N PRO A 66 -13.37 13.64 -1.70
CA PRO A 66 -12.86 14.54 -2.72
C PRO A 66 -11.56 15.21 -2.26
N LEU A 67 -10.61 15.35 -3.17
CA LEU A 67 -9.29 15.90 -2.88
C LEU A 67 -9.23 17.38 -3.32
N ARG A 68 -9.19 18.31 -2.37
CA ARG A 68 -9.23 19.75 -2.64
C ARG A 68 -7.88 20.24 -3.23
N PRO A 69 -7.84 21.43 -3.85
CA PRO A 69 -6.58 22.02 -4.29
C PRO A 69 -5.55 22.11 -3.16
N GLY A 70 -4.34 21.62 -3.43
CA GLY A 70 -3.21 21.59 -2.48
C GLY A 70 -3.23 20.41 -1.50
N GLU A 71 -4.25 19.55 -1.52
CA GLU A 71 -4.30 18.35 -0.68
C GLU A 71 -3.64 17.15 -1.37
N ASP A 72 -3.22 16.18 -0.57
CA ASP A 72 -2.74 14.87 -1.00
C ASP A 72 -3.45 13.70 -0.32
N THR A 73 -3.47 12.54 -0.98
CA THR A 73 -4.00 11.29 -0.42
C THR A 73 -3.24 10.09 -0.94
N ASN A 74 -3.14 9.05 -0.12
CA ASN A 74 -2.67 7.74 -0.58
C ASN A 74 -3.72 7.10 -1.48
N ILE A 75 -3.26 6.62 -2.64
CA ILE A 75 -4.02 5.79 -3.56
C ILE A 75 -3.56 4.35 -3.36
N ASN A 76 -4.48 3.53 -2.84
CA ASN A 76 -4.25 2.09 -2.71
C ASN A 76 -4.73 1.42 -4.00
N PHE A 77 -3.81 0.97 -4.85
CA PHE A 77 -4.11 0.44 -6.16
C PHE A 77 -3.72 -1.03 -6.29
N ASN A 78 -4.72 -1.91 -6.24
CA ASN A 78 -4.55 -3.36 -6.35
C ASN A 78 -4.48 -3.82 -7.82
N GLY A 79 -3.59 -3.21 -8.60
CA GLY A 79 -3.29 -3.62 -9.97
C GLY A 79 -2.39 -4.88 -10.02
N PRO A 80 -2.24 -5.49 -11.21
CA PRO A 80 -1.35 -6.62 -11.40
C PRO A 80 0.12 -6.17 -11.31
N VAL A 81 0.81 -6.56 -10.24
CA VAL A 81 2.17 -6.09 -9.88
C VAL A 81 3.29 -6.49 -10.86
N ASN A 82 3.01 -7.38 -11.82
CA ASN A 82 3.94 -7.75 -12.89
C ASN A 82 3.90 -6.78 -14.09
N TRP A 83 3.08 -5.73 -14.01
CA TRP A 83 3.06 -4.60 -14.93
C TRP A 83 3.20 -3.29 -14.17
N CYS A 84 3.74 -2.29 -14.86
CA CYS A 84 4.10 -1.02 -14.24
C CYS A 84 3.51 0.21 -14.93
N LEU A 85 3.09 0.09 -16.20
CA LEU A 85 2.54 1.20 -16.96
C LEU A 85 1.01 1.24 -16.81
N PHE A 86 0.53 2.34 -16.24
CA PHE A 86 -0.88 2.57 -16.00
C PHE A 86 -1.27 3.98 -16.43
N ASP A 87 -2.52 4.13 -16.84
CA ASP A 87 -3.13 5.41 -17.15
C ASP A 87 -3.89 5.91 -15.92
N ILE A 88 -3.83 7.22 -15.67
CA ILE A 88 -4.49 7.88 -14.54
C ILE A 88 -5.43 8.94 -15.08
N LYS A 89 -6.71 8.84 -14.69
CA LYS A 89 -7.74 9.83 -14.99
C LYS A 89 -8.23 10.51 -13.72
N ALA A 90 -8.23 11.84 -13.74
CA ALA A 90 -8.85 12.69 -12.74
C ALA A 90 -10.09 13.35 -13.33
N VAL A 91 -11.21 13.32 -12.59
CA VAL A 91 -12.39 14.15 -12.89
C VAL A 91 -12.49 15.22 -11.83
N PHE A 92 -12.70 16.46 -12.28
CA PHE A 92 -12.71 17.64 -11.45
C PHE A 92 -14.15 18.09 -11.12
N SER A 93 -14.27 18.95 -10.12
CA SER A 93 -15.57 19.45 -9.62
C SER A 93 -16.34 20.32 -10.62
N ASP A 94 -15.69 20.85 -11.64
CA ASP A 94 -16.29 21.63 -12.73
C ASP A 94 -16.81 20.76 -13.89
N GLY A 95 -16.56 19.45 -13.85
CA GLY A 95 -16.98 18.48 -14.85
C GLY A 95 -15.91 18.14 -15.89
N ASP A 96 -14.80 18.89 -15.92
CA ASP A 96 -13.67 18.58 -16.78
C ASP A 96 -12.86 17.38 -16.24
N TYR A 97 -11.99 16.84 -17.09
CA TYR A 97 -11.12 15.73 -16.72
C TYR A 97 -9.71 15.91 -17.29
N GLY A 98 -8.75 15.32 -16.60
CA GLY A 98 -7.37 15.21 -17.04
C GLY A 98 -6.96 13.75 -17.10
N GLU A 99 -6.12 13.40 -18.08
CA GLU A 99 -5.60 12.06 -18.27
C GLU A 99 -4.07 12.12 -18.41
N LYS A 100 -3.39 11.16 -17.77
CA LYS A 100 -1.97 10.90 -17.97
C LYS A 100 -1.80 9.44 -18.35
N TYR A 101 -1.13 9.21 -19.47
CA TYR A 101 -0.95 7.89 -20.06
C TYR A 101 0.45 7.34 -19.72
N GLU A 102 0.55 6.02 -19.66
CA GLU A 102 1.81 5.27 -19.52
C GLU A 102 2.67 5.68 -18.32
N VAL A 103 2.02 5.99 -17.18
CA VAL A 103 2.71 6.32 -15.93
C VAL A 103 3.32 5.05 -15.35
N ASN A 104 4.64 5.06 -15.11
CA ASN A 104 5.34 3.93 -14.48
C ASN A 104 5.17 3.95 -12.95
N LEU A 105 4.10 3.31 -12.45
CA LEU A 105 3.79 3.27 -11.02
C LEU A 105 4.85 2.54 -10.18
N CYS A 106 5.56 1.57 -10.76
CA CYS A 106 6.64 0.86 -10.05
C CYS A 106 7.85 1.75 -9.74
N GLN A 107 7.95 2.93 -10.33
CA GLN A 107 9.08 3.85 -10.19
C GLN A 107 8.73 5.16 -9.47
N ILE A 108 7.48 5.32 -9.03
CA ILE A 108 7.04 6.55 -8.37
C ILE A 108 6.33 6.22 -7.06
N THR A 109 6.53 7.09 -6.08
CA THR A 109 5.77 7.10 -4.82
C THR A 109 4.81 8.28 -4.76
N ASP A 110 5.05 9.30 -5.58
CA ASP A 110 4.28 10.55 -5.60
C ASP A 110 3.92 10.86 -7.05
N PHE A 111 2.65 11.21 -7.25
CA PHE A 111 2.12 11.63 -8.53
C PHE A 111 1.42 12.98 -8.38
N TYR A 112 1.86 13.95 -9.18
CA TYR A 112 1.38 15.32 -9.12
C TYR A 112 0.46 15.59 -10.31
N PHE A 113 -0.82 15.85 -10.04
CA PHE A 113 -1.73 16.29 -11.08
C PHE A 113 -1.56 17.80 -11.27
N ASN A 114 -0.82 18.16 -12.32
CA ASN A 114 -0.61 19.54 -12.74
C ASN A 114 -1.42 19.80 -14.02
N PRO A 115 -2.10 20.95 -14.15
CA PRO A 115 -2.68 21.40 -15.41
C PRO A 115 -1.61 21.70 -16.47
#